data_AF-A0A3S0FMV4-F1
#
_entry.id   AF-A0A3S0FMV4-F1
#
_cell.length_a   1.000
_cell.length_b   1.000
_cell.length_c   1.000
_cell.angle_alpha   90.00
_cell.angle_beta   90.00
_cell.angle_gamma   90.00
#
_symmetry.space_group_name_H-M   'P 1'
#
loop_
_entity.id
_entity.type
_entity.pdbx_description
1 polymer ?
#
loop_
_entity_poly.entity_id
_entity_poly.type
_entity_poly.pdbx_seq_one_letter_code
_entity_poly.pdbx_strand_id
1 'polypeptide(L)'
;MINEEAKKTRSTVTRDAIDKLSPTANPYQMVNLLPGVVASSTDNTGLNGGNIRIRGFNSDHLGLTIEGMPVNDSGNYALFPQEYVDGPNISHISIAQ
;
A
#
# COMPACT_ATOMS: atom_id res chain seq x y z
N MET A 1 -10.44 9.41 31.60
CA MET A 1 -10.10 9.68 30.19
C MET A 1 -11.37 9.53 29.39
N ILE A 2 -11.71 10.52 28.56
CA ILE A 2 -12.88 10.47 27.68
C ILE A 2 -12.39 9.83 26.38
N ASN A 3 -13.03 8.77 25.93
CA ASN A 3 -12.66 8.10 24.69
C ASN A 3 -13.45 8.77 23.55
N GLU A 4 -12.79 9.61 22.76
CA GLU A 4 -13.41 10.20 21.56
C GLU A 4 -13.21 9.27 20.37
N GLU A 5 -14.32 8.80 19.79
CA GLU A 5 -14.31 8.06 18.53
C GLU A 5 -14.58 9.01 17.36
N ALA A 6 -13.52 9.39 16.64
CA ALA A 6 -13.63 10.07 15.36
C ALA A 6 -13.65 9.05 14.21
N LYS A 7 -14.35 9.38 13.12
CA LYS A 7 -14.37 8.54 11.91
C LYS A 7 -12.96 8.47 11.31
N LYS A 8 -12.30 7.32 11.41
CA LYS A 8 -11.02 7.05 10.72
C LYS A 8 -11.25 7.09 9.22
N THR A 9 -10.38 7.79 8.49
CA THR A 9 -10.51 7.85 7.04
C THR A 9 -9.86 6.60 6.46
N ARG A 10 -10.63 5.82 5.69
CA ARG A 10 -10.13 4.64 4.99
C ARG A 10 -10.37 4.76 3.50
N SER A 11 -9.34 4.48 2.71
CA SER A 11 -9.43 4.37 1.25
C SER A 11 -9.00 2.98 0.84
N THR A 12 -9.73 2.37 -0.10
CA THR A 12 -9.55 0.97 -0.49
C THR A 12 -9.49 0.84 -2.00
N VAL A 13 -8.47 0.12 -2.50
CA VAL A 13 -8.45 -0.42 -3.86
C VAL A 13 -9.14 -1.78 -3.82
N THR A 14 -10.23 -1.94 -4.57
CA THR A 14 -11.03 -3.19 -4.61
C THR A 14 -10.47 -4.18 -5.62
N ARG A 15 -10.87 -5.46 -5.52
CA ARG A 15 -10.52 -6.50 -6.49
C ARG A 15 -10.86 -6.08 -7.93
N ASP A 16 -12.06 -5.55 -8.16
CA ASP A 16 -12.51 -5.07 -9.47
C ASP A 16 -11.66 -3.92 -10.03
N ALA A 17 -11.07 -3.10 -9.15
CA ALA A 17 -10.14 -2.05 -9.57
C ALA A 17 -8.77 -2.64 -9.93
N ILE A 18 -8.31 -3.63 -9.16
CA ILE A 18 -7.06 -4.36 -9.42
C ILE A 18 -7.13 -5.12 -10.76
N ASP A 19 -8.26 -5.77 -11.07
CA ASP A 19 -8.46 -6.50 -12.34
C ASP A 19 -8.39 -5.63 -13.60
N LYS A 20 -8.51 -4.31 -13.45
CA LYS A 20 -8.37 -3.35 -14.56
C LYS A 20 -6.92 -2.91 -14.80
N LEU A 21 -6.01 -3.28 -13.90
CA LEU A 21 -4.58 -2.97 -14.02
C LEU A 21 -3.85 -4.07 -14.77
N SER A 22 -2.56 -3.86 -15.04
CA SER A 22 -1.69 -4.94 -15.52
C SER A 22 -1.77 -6.13 -14.56
N PRO A 23 -1.80 -7.39 -15.04
CA PRO A 23 -1.71 -8.56 -14.17
C PRO A 23 -0.45 -8.57 -13.31
N THR A 24 0.60 -7.87 -13.75
CA THR A 24 1.87 -7.74 -13.03
C THR A 24 1.94 -6.48 -12.18
N ALA A 25 0.87 -5.67 -12.11
CA ALA A 25 0.89 -4.45 -11.31
C ALA A 25 1.22 -4.76 -9.86
N ASN A 26 2.14 -4.00 -9.27
CA ASN A 26 2.55 -4.18 -7.89
C ASN A 26 1.73 -3.28 -6.94
N PRO A 27 1.80 -3.51 -5.62
CA PRO A 27 1.03 -2.73 -4.64
C PRO A 27 1.28 -1.22 -4.72
N TYR A 28 2.50 -0.77 -5.05
CA TYR A 28 2.82 0.66 -5.24
C TYR A 28 1.99 1.29 -6.37
N GLN A 29 1.92 0.62 -7.51
CA GLN A 29 1.16 1.09 -8.66
C GLN A 29 -0.35 1.08 -8.38
N MET A 30 -0.84 0.06 -7.66
CA MET A 30 -2.26 -0.08 -7.31
C MET A 30 -2.77 1.07 -6.43
N VAL A 31 -2.02 1.43 -5.38
CA VAL A 31 -2.44 2.46 -4.42
C VAL A 31 -2.26 3.88 -4.91
N ASN A 32 -1.54 4.09 -6.02
CA ASN A 32 -1.31 5.43 -6.58
C ASN A 32 -2.62 6.10 -7.07
N LEU A 33 -3.69 5.33 -7.23
CA LEU A 33 -5.03 5.84 -7.57
C LEU A 33 -5.78 6.41 -6.35
N LEU A 34 -5.28 6.21 -5.14
CA LEU A 34 -5.94 6.64 -3.92
C LEU A 34 -5.60 8.10 -3.58
N PRO A 35 -6.56 8.88 -3.06
CA PRO A 35 -6.33 10.27 -2.69
C PRO A 35 -5.30 10.39 -1.56
N GLY A 36 -4.35 11.31 -1.72
CA GLY A 36 -3.31 11.57 -0.72
C GLY A 36 -2.15 10.57 -0.74
N VAL A 37 -2.12 9.67 -1.73
CA VAL A 37 -1.00 8.75 -1.99
C VAL A 37 -0.18 9.28 -3.16
N VAL A 38 1.13 9.28 -2.98
CA VAL A 38 2.09 9.45 -4.07
C VAL A 38 2.99 8.23 -4.04
N ALA A 39 2.87 7.38 -5.04
CA ALA A 39 3.73 6.21 -5.20
C ALA A 39 4.59 6.35 -6.46
N SER A 40 5.83 5.92 -6.37
CA SER A 40 6.74 5.79 -7.52
C SER A 40 7.20 4.35 -7.63
N SER A 41 7.36 3.88 -8.86
CA SER A 41 7.98 2.59 -9.17
C SER A 41 9.19 2.86 -10.05
N THR A 42 10.25 2.07 -9.91
CA THR A 42 11.43 2.16 -10.78
C THR A 42 11.25 1.42 -12.10
N ASP A 43 10.15 0.65 -12.25
CA ASP A 43 9.78 0.01 -13.51
C ASP A 43 8.26 0.01 -13.77
N ASN A 44 7.91 -0.32 -15.01
CA ASN A 44 6.54 -0.53 -15.46
C ASN A 44 6.10 -2.00 -15.45
N THR A 45 7.00 -2.95 -15.18
CA THR A 45 6.69 -4.39 -15.19
C THR A 45 6.07 -4.85 -13.87
N GLY A 46 6.22 -4.07 -12.80
CA GLY A 46 5.80 -4.38 -11.44
C GLY A 46 6.70 -5.38 -10.72
N LEU A 47 7.88 -5.69 -11.27
CA LEU A 47 8.81 -6.66 -10.69
C LEU A 47 9.71 -6.03 -9.62
N ASN A 48 10.04 -4.75 -9.74
CA ASN A 48 10.82 -4.04 -8.74
C ASN A 48 9.90 -3.32 -7.74
N GLY A 49 10.52 -2.93 -6.63
CA GLY A 49 9.90 -2.10 -5.61
C GLY A 49 9.72 -0.65 -6.05
N GLY A 50 9.37 0.17 -5.06
CA GLY A 50 9.04 1.56 -5.27
C GLY A 50 9.18 2.37 -3.99
N ASN A 51 8.72 3.62 -4.04
CA ASN A 51 8.56 4.44 -2.86
C ASN A 51 7.09 4.85 -2.72
N ILE A 52 6.64 5.07 -1.49
CA ILE A 52 5.30 5.57 -1.20
C ILE A 52 5.35 6.67 -0.15
N ARG A 53 4.57 7.72 -0.40
CA ARG A 53 4.31 8.79 0.54
C ARG A 53 2.80 8.98 0.70
N ILE A 54 2.33 9.03 1.93
CA ILE A 54 0.90 9.19 2.25
C ILE A 54 0.73 10.45 3.10
N ARG A 55 0.03 11.46 2.58
CA ARG A 55 -0.21 12.76 3.25
C ARG A 55 1.03 13.38 3.91
N GLY A 56 2.19 13.25 3.28
CA GLY A 56 3.44 13.80 3.83
C GLY A 56 4.25 12.85 4.69
N PHE A 57 3.74 11.66 5.04
CA PHE A 57 4.50 10.61 5.72
C PHE A 57 5.24 9.73 4.71
N ASN A 58 6.55 9.58 4.90
CA ASN A 58 7.40 8.68 4.11
C ASN A 58 7.16 7.22 4.48
N SER A 59 7.61 6.29 3.63
CA SER A 59 7.44 4.85 3.79
C SER A 59 7.89 4.30 5.14
N ASP A 60 8.98 4.82 5.70
CA ASP A 60 9.55 4.47 7.01
C ASP A 60 8.69 4.95 8.20
N HIS A 61 7.71 5.82 7.96
CA HIS A 61 6.73 6.26 8.96
C HIS A 61 5.38 5.53 8.84
N LEU A 62 5.25 4.56 7.95
CA LEU A 62 4.00 3.85 7.69
C LEU A 62 4.06 2.43 8.23
N GLY A 63 3.00 2.00 8.92
CA GLY A 63 2.82 0.59 9.24
C GLY A 63 2.25 -0.17 8.05
N LEU A 64 2.94 -1.20 7.59
CA LEU A 64 2.46 -2.12 6.57
C LEU A 64 2.11 -3.46 7.20
N THR A 65 0.89 -3.92 6.92
CA THR A 65 0.44 -5.26 7.29
C THR A 65 -0.03 -6.03 6.08
N ILE A 66 0.26 -7.33 6.05
CA ILE A 66 -0.28 -8.28 5.07
C ILE A 66 -1.03 -9.35 5.86
N GLU A 67 -2.32 -9.51 5.58
CA GLU A 67 -3.21 -10.41 6.34
C GLU A 67 -3.12 -10.21 7.87
N GLY A 68 -2.94 -8.95 8.29
CA GLY A 68 -2.80 -8.55 9.70
C GLY A 68 -1.41 -8.71 10.30
N MET A 69 -0.45 -9.31 9.59
CA MET A 69 0.93 -9.46 10.05
C MET A 69 1.77 -8.24 9.66
N PRO A 70 2.50 -7.60 10.60
CA PRO A 70 3.40 -6.49 10.27
C PRO A 70 4.61 -6.99 9.48
N VAL A 71 4.95 -6.29 8.39
CA VAL A 71 6.01 -6.72 7.45
C VAL A 71 7.02 -5.60 7.11
N ASN A 72 7.05 -4.53 7.89
CA ASN A 72 8.09 -3.51 7.79
C ASN A 72 9.48 -4.12 8.02
N ASP A 73 10.49 -3.66 7.27
CA ASP A 73 11.89 -4.06 7.50
C ASP A 73 12.35 -3.69 8.92
N SER A 74 12.95 -4.63 9.63
CA SER A 74 13.35 -4.42 11.04
C SER A 74 14.55 -3.50 11.23
N GLY A 75 15.36 -3.27 10.19
CA GLY A 75 16.55 -2.43 10.24
C GLY A 75 16.25 -0.97 9.97
N ASN A 76 15.45 -0.67 8.94
CA ASN A 76 15.19 0.69 8.48
C ASN A 76 13.72 1.03 8.23
N TYR A 77 12.78 0.13 8.54
CA TYR A 77 11.34 0.31 8.35
C TYR A 77 10.88 0.48 6.90
N ALA A 78 11.75 0.15 5.92
CA ALA A 78 11.39 0.15 4.51
C ALA A 78 10.25 -0.85 4.23
N LEU A 79 9.54 -0.57 3.14
CA LEU A 79 8.39 -1.34 2.69
C LEU A 79 8.73 -2.10 1.42
N PHE A 80 8.38 -3.38 1.36
CA PHE A 80 8.56 -4.21 0.17
C PHE A 80 7.33 -5.08 -0.10
N PRO A 81 6.12 -4.49 -0.23
CA PRO A 81 4.88 -5.25 -0.37
C PRO A 81 4.88 -6.17 -1.60
N GLN A 82 5.60 -5.82 -2.67
CA GLN A 82 5.76 -6.61 -3.88
C GLN A 82 6.52 -7.93 -3.67
N GLU A 83 7.27 -8.07 -2.57
CA GLU A 83 8.00 -9.31 -2.25
C GLU A 83 7.08 -10.37 -1.61
N TYR A 84 5.89 -9.98 -1.16
CA TYR A 84 4.97 -10.84 -0.43
C TYR A 84 3.72 -11.22 -1.23
N VAL A 85 3.28 -10.35 -2.15
CA VAL A 85 2.03 -10.53 -2.90
C VAL A 85 2.18 -10.07 -4.35
N ASP A 86 1.47 -10.74 -5.24
CA ASP A 86 1.31 -10.41 -6.65
C ASP A 86 -0.15 -10.03 -6.96
N GLY A 87 -0.35 -9.27 -8.04
CA GLY A 87 -1.65 -8.68 -8.37
C GLY A 87 -2.85 -9.63 -8.34
N PRO A 88 -2.79 -10.82 -8.98
CA PRO A 88 -3.92 -11.74 -9.02
C PRO A 88 -4.34 -12.29 -7.64
N ASN A 89 -3.43 -12.31 -6.66
CA ASN A 89 -3.68 -12.85 -5.32
C ASN A 89 -4.08 -11.78 -4.29
N ILE A 90 -4.28 -10.53 -4.72
CA ILE A 90 -4.71 -9.45 -3.83
C ILE A 90 -6.23 -9.25 -3.94
N SER A 91 -6.94 -9.41 -2.81
CA SER A 91 -8.39 -9.15 -2.74
C SER A 91 -8.71 -7.65 -2.64
N HIS A 92 -7.96 -6.92 -1.81
CA HIS A 92 -8.07 -5.49 -1.63
C HIS A 92 -6.79 -4.94 -0.99
N ILE A 93 -6.54 -3.65 -1.19
CA ILE A 93 -5.52 -2.91 -0.44
C ILE A 93 -6.21 -1.74 0.22
N SER A 94 -5.92 -1.48 1.49
CA SER A 94 -6.52 -0.36 2.19
C SER A 94 -5.51 0.47 2.97
N ILE A 95 -5.77 1.77 3.00
CA ILE A 95 -4.99 2.76 3.72
C ILE A 95 -5.90 3.38 4.76
N ALA A 96 -5.44 3.40 6.01
CA ALA A 96 -6.09 4.07 7.11
C ALA A 96 -5.26 5.28 7.54
N GLN A 97 -5.95 6.40 7.77
CA GLN A 97 -5.37 7.69 8.16
C GLN A 97 -6.27 8.42 9.16
#